data_AF-A0A7J4NSM9-F1
#
_entry.id   AF-A0A7J4NSM9-F1
#
_cell.length_a   1.000
_cell.length_b   1.000
_cell.length_c   1.000
_cell.angle_alpha   90.00
_cell.angle_beta   90.00
_cell.angle_gamma   90.00
#
_symmetry.space_group_name_H-M   'P 1'
#
loop_
_entity.id
_entity.type
_entity.pdbx_description
1 polymer ?
#
loop_
_entity_poly.entity_id
_entity_poly.type
_entity_poly.pdbx_seq_one_letter_code
_entity_poly.pdbx_strand_id
1 'polypeptide(L)'
;PGNHDAVRPAEPQPALDPELQQHYNNTTFVGNPCDFSLHGVRILSYHGKSIDDFVAKMRSVSYDRPEAAMRAMIDRRHLAPAWGGKTPLS
;
A
#
# COMPACT_ATOMS: atom_id res chain seq x y z
N PRO A 1 2.52 -0.03 7.74
CA PRO A 1 1.37 0.78 8.22
C PRO A 1 0.25 0.79 7.17
N GLY A 2 -0.94 1.23 7.56
CA GLY A 2 -2.08 1.47 6.67
C GLY A 2 -2.54 2.93 6.67
N ASN A 3 -3.68 3.17 6.00
CA ASN A 3 -4.23 4.52 5.82
C ASN A 3 -4.82 5.16 7.10
N HIS A 4 -4.85 4.42 8.21
CA HIS A 4 -5.36 4.89 9.51
C HIS A 4 -4.27 4.98 10.59
N ASP A 5 -3.04 4.57 10.28
CA ASP A 5 -1.95 4.58 11.25
C ASP A 5 -1.39 5.98 11.46
N ALA A 6 -0.78 6.20 12.63
CA ALA A 6 -0.15 7.46 13.04
C ALA A 6 1.18 7.72 12.31
N VAL A 7 1.13 7.76 10.99
CA VAL A 7 2.21 8.15 10.08
C VAL A 7 1.66 9.20 9.11
N ARG A 8 2.52 9.78 8.25
CA ARG A 8 2.01 10.71 7.22
C ARG A 8 0.90 10.02 6.40
N PRO A 9 -0.21 10.72 6.07
CA PRO A 9 -1.31 10.10 5.31
C PRO A 9 -0.92 9.70 3.89
N ALA A 10 0.01 10.45 3.28
CA ALA A 10 0.42 10.26 1.90
C ALA A 10 1.33 9.04 1.71
N GLU A 11 1.10 8.29 0.63
CA GLU A 11 1.99 7.20 0.21
C GLU A 11 3.20 7.74 -0.56
N PRO A 12 4.41 7.15 -0.41
CA PRO A 12 4.72 6.02 0.49
C PRO A 12 4.74 6.45 1.96
N GLN A 13 4.29 5.58 2.85
CA GLN A 13 4.27 5.85 4.30
C GLN A 13 5.53 5.27 4.96
N PRO A 14 6.20 6.00 5.87
CA PRO A 14 7.31 5.47 6.66
C PRO A 14 6.81 4.39 7.63
N ALA A 15 7.72 3.63 8.26
CA ALA A 15 7.35 2.79 9.39
C ALA A 15 6.76 3.63 10.55
N LEU A 16 6.11 2.97 11.51
CA LEU A 16 5.59 3.62 12.72
C LEU A 16 6.71 4.36 13.47
N ASP A 17 6.37 5.35 14.28
CA ASP A 17 7.34 6.10 15.07
C ASP A 17 8.18 5.16 15.98
N PRO A 18 9.51 5.35 16.11
CA PRO A 18 10.35 4.53 16.97
C PRO A 18 9.86 4.41 18.42
N GLU A 19 9.24 5.43 19.00
CA GLU A 19 8.66 5.37 20.35
C GLU A 19 7.53 4.35 20.43
N LEU A 20 6.69 4.25 19.39
CA LEU A 20 5.62 3.25 19.30
C LEU A 20 6.19 1.84 19.08
N GLN A 21 7.28 1.72 18.31
CA GLN A 21 7.90 0.43 18.03
C GLN A 21 8.48 -0.22 19.29
N GLN A 22 8.96 0.56 20.27
CA GLN A 22 9.57 0.06 21.51
C GLN A 22 8.61 -0.82 22.36
N HIS A 23 7.30 -0.69 22.17
CA HIS A 23 6.32 -1.55 22.84
C HIS A 23 6.27 -2.99 22.30
N TYR A 24 7.03 -3.30 21.24
CA TYR A 24 7.07 -4.60 20.59
C TYR A 24 8.51 -5.12 20.55
N ASN A 25 8.72 -6.37 20.92
CA ASN A 25 10.05 -6.95 21.14
C ASN A 25 10.49 -7.97 20.08
N ASN A 26 9.62 -8.39 19.17
CA ASN A 26 9.95 -9.39 18.14
C ASN A 26 9.27 -9.08 16.80
N THR A 27 9.37 -7.83 16.36
CA THR A 27 8.73 -7.35 15.13
C THR A 27 9.69 -6.43 14.37
N THR A 28 9.83 -6.64 13.06
CA THR A 28 10.45 -5.67 12.17
C THR A 28 9.37 -4.77 11.59
N PHE A 29 9.39 -3.49 11.95
CA PHE A 29 8.47 -2.51 11.39
C PHE A 29 8.96 -2.03 10.03
N VAL A 30 8.07 -2.02 9.05
CA VAL A 30 8.35 -1.58 7.69
C VAL A 30 7.37 -0.50 7.25
N GLY A 31 7.75 0.25 6.22
CA GLY A 31 6.88 1.23 5.57
C GLY A 31 5.77 0.57 4.73
N ASN A 32 4.99 1.41 4.05
CA ASN A 32 3.98 0.98 3.10
C ASN A 32 4.11 1.79 1.79
N PRO A 33 4.29 1.15 0.62
CA PRO A 33 4.51 -0.29 0.42
C PRO A 33 5.87 -0.77 0.96
N CYS A 34 6.06 -2.09 1.01
CA CYS A 34 7.33 -2.73 1.36
C CYS A 34 7.61 -3.93 0.44
N ASP A 35 8.81 -3.97 -0.16
CA ASP A 35 9.32 -5.11 -0.91
C ASP A 35 10.37 -5.83 -0.06
N PHE A 36 10.22 -7.14 0.11
CA PHE A 36 11.15 -7.97 0.88
C PHE A 36 11.17 -9.40 0.35
N SER A 37 12.10 -10.22 0.83
CA SER A 37 12.21 -11.62 0.42
C SER A 37 12.32 -12.54 1.63
N LEU A 38 11.60 -13.67 1.59
CA LEU A 38 11.68 -14.74 2.57
C LEU A 38 12.07 -16.03 1.86
N HIS A 39 13.21 -16.62 2.23
CA HIS A 39 13.71 -17.87 1.65
C HIS A 39 13.71 -17.89 0.10
N GLY A 40 14.12 -16.79 -0.53
CA GLY A 40 14.18 -16.65 -1.99
C GLY A 40 12.85 -16.30 -2.68
N VAL A 41 11.75 -16.18 -1.93
CA VAL A 41 10.47 -15.71 -2.46
C VAL A 41 10.35 -14.20 -2.24
N ARG A 42 10.26 -13.44 -3.33
CA ARG A 42 10.04 -11.99 -3.31
C ARG A 42 8.57 -11.68 -3.05
N ILE A 43 8.31 -10.76 -2.12
CA ILE A 43 6.99 -10.38 -1.65
C ILE A 43 6.89 -8.85 -1.71
N LEU A 44 5.81 -8.35 -2.31
CA LEU A 44 5.42 -6.94 -2.25
C LEU A 44 4.20 -6.83 -1.34
N SER A 45 4.35 -6.16 -0.21
CA SER A 45 3.25 -5.81 0.69
C SER A 45 2.82 -4.38 0.44
N TYR A 46 1.51 -4.18 0.35
CA TYR A 46 0.89 -2.88 0.12
C TYR A 46 -0.49 -2.83 0.79
N HIS A 47 -0.79 -1.75 1.50
CA HIS A 47 -2.07 -1.57 2.18
C HIS A 47 -3.26 -1.44 1.22
N GLY A 48 -3.06 -0.87 0.02
CA GLY A 48 -4.10 -0.87 -1.01
C GLY A 48 -4.93 0.41 -1.13
N LYS A 49 -4.50 1.57 -0.60
CA LYS A 49 -5.32 2.80 -0.65
C LYS A 49 -5.74 3.20 -2.07
N SER A 50 -4.86 2.96 -3.05
CA SER A 50 -5.11 3.22 -4.47
C SER A 50 -6.20 2.39 -5.13
N ILE A 51 -6.69 1.32 -4.48
CA ILE A 51 -7.85 0.57 -5.00
C ILE A 51 -9.06 1.49 -5.16
N ASP A 52 -9.24 2.48 -4.28
CA ASP A 52 -10.29 3.49 -4.40
C ASP A 52 -10.21 4.27 -5.73
N ASP A 53 -8.99 4.58 -6.18
CA ASP A 53 -8.78 5.28 -7.45
C ASP A 53 -8.96 4.36 -8.66
N PHE A 54 -8.61 3.08 -8.53
CA PHE A 54 -8.89 2.09 -9.57
C PHE A 54 -10.40 1.88 -9.73
N VAL A 55 -11.15 1.72 -8.65
CA VAL A 55 -12.62 1.62 -8.70
C VAL A 55 -13.24 2.88 -9.30
N ALA A 56 -12.74 4.06 -8.93
CA ALA A 56 -13.26 5.33 -9.47
C ALA A 56 -12.96 5.52 -10.97
N LYS A 57 -11.84 5.01 -11.48
CA LYS A 57 -11.36 5.31 -12.84
C LYS A 57 -11.50 4.13 -13.84
N MET A 58 -11.70 2.90 -13.38
CA MET A 58 -11.78 1.72 -14.25
C MET A 58 -13.10 0.97 -14.09
N ARG A 59 -13.91 0.96 -15.15
CA ARG A 59 -15.22 0.24 -15.17
C ARG A 59 -15.11 -1.25 -14.88
N SER A 60 -13.97 -1.86 -15.19
CA SER A 60 -13.72 -3.29 -14.95
C SER A 60 -13.31 -3.62 -13.52
N VAL A 61 -13.17 -2.61 -12.65
CA VAL A 61 -12.74 -2.76 -11.26
C VAL A 61 -13.90 -2.38 -10.35
N SER A 62 -14.15 -3.19 -9.34
CA SER A 62 -15.15 -2.94 -8.30
C SER A 62 -14.62 -3.41 -6.95
N TYR A 63 -15.23 -2.96 -5.86
CA TYR A 63 -14.86 -3.41 -4.51
C TYR A 63 -15.11 -4.92 -4.30
N ASP A 64 -16.09 -5.49 -5.02
CA ASP A 64 -16.41 -6.91 -4.96
C ASP A 64 -15.40 -7.78 -5.74
N ARG A 65 -14.59 -7.14 -6.60
CA ARG A 65 -13.56 -7.79 -7.43
C ARG A 65 -12.21 -7.05 -7.35
N PRO A 66 -11.59 -7.00 -6.16
CA PRO A 66 -10.36 -6.24 -5.94
C PRO A 66 -9.16 -6.83 -6.68
N GLU A 67 -9.20 -8.10 -7.08
CA GLU A 67 -8.15 -8.75 -7.86
C GLU A 67 -7.93 -8.09 -9.22
N ALA A 68 -8.98 -7.47 -9.79
CA ALA A 68 -8.88 -6.70 -11.03
C ALA A 68 -8.02 -5.43 -10.85
N ALA A 69 -8.12 -4.75 -9.69
CA ALA A 69 -7.25 -3.63 -9.34
C ALA A 69 -5.80 -4.11 -9.17
N MET A 70 -5.59 -5.22 -8.46
CA MET A 70 -4.25 -5.79 -8.25
C MET A 70 -3.57 -6.17 -9.57
N ARG A 71 -4.30 -6.82 -10.49
CA ARG A 71 -3.79 -7.11 -11.84
C ARG A 71 -3.42 -5.83 -12.58
N ALA A 72 -4.30 -4.83 -12.54
CA ALA A 72 -4.05 -3.53 -13.13
C ALA A 72 -2.80 -2.81 -12.57
N MET A 73 -2.47 -2.99 -11.29
CA MET A 73 -1.23 -2.49 -10.69
C MET A 73 0.00 -3.23 -11.21
N ILE A 74 -0.06 -4.57 -11.32
CA ILE A 74 1.04 -5.39 -11.84
C ILE A 74 1.32 -5.07 -13.30
N ASP A 75 0.27 -5.01 -14.14
CA ASP A 75 0.40 -4.72 -15.56
C ASP A 75 1.01 -3.33 -15.79
N ARG A 76 0.64 -2.34 -14.96
CA ARG A 76 1.19 -0.97 -15.01
C ARG A 76 2.54 -0.83 -14.32
N ARG A 77 2.96 -1.81 -13.52
CA ARG A 77 4.15 -1.77 -12.67
C ARG A 77 4.14 -0.56 -11.72
N HIS A 78 2.95 -0.14 -11.29
CA HIS A 78 2.77 1.02 -10.40
C HIS A 78 1.56 0.82 -9.49
N LEU A 79 1.76 1.00 -8.18
CA LEU A 79 0.70 0.76 -7.18
C LEU A 79 -0.37 1.86 -7.19
N ALA A 80 0.01 3.14 -7.28
CA ALA A 80 -0.93 4.27 -7.27
C ALA A 80 -0.72 5.24 -8.45
N PRO A 81 -1.04 4.84 -9.70
CA PRO A 81 -0.71 5.64 -10.89
C PRO A 81 -1.61 6.88 -11.09
N ALA A 82 -2.66 7.03 -10.29
CA ALA A 82 -3.62 8.11 -10.40
C ALA A 82 -3.16 9.34 -9.60
N TRP A 83 -2.92 10.46 -10.29
CA TRP A 83 -2.73 11.76 -9.63
C TRP A 83 -4.08 12.46 -9.35
N GLY A 84 -4.13 13.28 -8.30
CA GLY A 84 -5.31 14.06 -7.90
C GLY A 84 -6.52 13.23 -7.48
N GLY A 85 -6.29 11.95 -7.14
CA GLY A 85 -7.32 11.01 -6.72
C GLY A 85 -7.61 11.05 -5.22
N LYS A 86 -8.26 10.00 -4.74
CA LYS A 86 -8.49 9.73 -3.32
C LYS A 86 -7.25 9.23 -2.60
N THR A 87 -6.23 8.75 -3.33
CA THR A 87 -4.95 8.37 -2.75
C THR A 87 -4.06 9.60 -2.60
N PRO A 88 -3.73 10.01 -1.36
CA PRO A 88 -2.73 11.05 -1.14
C PRO A 88 -1.35 10.52 -1.53
N LEU A 89 -0.64 11.26 -2.38
CA LEU A 89 0.72 10.94 -2.84
C LEU A 89 1.66 12.09 -2.44
N SER A 90 2.85 11.74 -1.92
CA SER A 90 3.88 12.71 -1.51
C SER A 90 4.97 12.88 -2.55
#